data_AF-A0A919TNH1-F1
#
_entry.id   AF-A0A919TNH1-F1
#
_cell.length_a   1.000
_cell.length_b   1.000
_cell.length_c   1.000
_cell.angle_alpha   90.00
_cell.angle_beta   90.00
_cell.angle_gamma   90.00
#
_symmetry.space_group_name_H-M   'P 1'
#
loop_
_entity.id
_entity.type
_entity.pdbx_description
1 polymer ?
#
loop_
_entity_poly.entity_id
_entity_poly.type
_entity_poly.pdbx_seq_one_letter_code
_entity_poly.pdbx_strand_id
1 'polypeptide(L)'
;MAVKKVTVTLPEELVEALGSAAREDGVPLSRLVASAAESELRRRVGRKVVADWQAEHGAFTLEELAAARAEMAAADAEAFDVSGPAAA
;
A
#
# COMPACT_ATOMS: atom_id res chain seq x y z
N MET A 1 7.95 22.36 5.94
CA MET A 1 7.93 21.86 4.55
C MET A 1 7.01 22.77 3.73
N ALA A 2 7.41 23.20 2.54
CA ALA A 2 6.53 24.02 1.69
C ALA A 2 5.45 23.15 1.03
N VAL A 3 4.20 23.61 1.03
CA VAL A 3 3.07 22.90 0.43
C VAL A 3 2.63 23.62 -0.85
N LYS A 4 2.29 22.87 -1.90
CA LYS A 4 1.73 23.41 -3.15
C LYS A 4 0.32 22.86 -3.34
N LYS A 5 -0.64 23.74 -3.69
CA LYS A 5 -1.98 23.33 -4.10
C LYS A 5 -1.91 22.79 -5.53
N VAL A 6 -2.43 21.58 -5.73
CA VAL A 6 -2.57 20.96 -7.05
C VAL A 6 -4.06 20.80 -7.33
N THR A 7 -4.48 21.14 -8.54
CA THR A 7 -5.86 20.93 -9.02
C THR A 7 -5.82 19.86 -10.10
N VAL A 8 -6.61 18.80 -9.92
CA VAL A 8 -6.73 17.67 -10.84
C VAL A 8 -8.20 17.37 -11.10
N THR A 9 -8.51 16.92 -12.31
CA THR A 9 -9.83 16.42 -12.67
C THR A 9 -9.88 14.92 -12.40
N LEU A 10 -10.90 14.46 -11.69
CA LEU A 10 -11.13 13.06 -11.35
C LEU A 10 -12.57 12.68 -11.75
N PRO A 11 -12.84 11.39 -12.02
CA PRO A 11 -14.21 10.91 -12.19
C PRO A 11 -15.06 11.23 -10.96
N GLU A 12 -16.32 11.61 -11.19
CA GLU A 12 -17.24 12.06 -10.12
C GLU A 12 -17.46 10.95 -9.09
N GLU A 13 -17.72 9.74 -9.55
CA GLU A 13 -17.92 8.56 -8.72
C GLU A 13 -16.72 8.26 -7.81
N LEU A 14 -15.50 8.55 -8.30
CA LEU A 14 -14.28 8.38 -7.52
C LEU A 14 -14.16 9.45 -6.43
N VAL A 15 -14.50 10.70 -6.75
CA VAL A 15 -14.50 11.79 -5.75
C VAL A 15 -15.50 11.51 -4.64
N GLU A 16 -16.69 11.02 -4.98
CA GLU A 16 -17.71 10.65 -4.00
C GLU A 16 -17.25 9.47 -3.12
N ALA A 17 -16.69 8.41 -3.72
CA ALA A 17 -16.17 7.27 -2.97
C ALA A 17 -15.04 7.66 -2.01
N LEU A 18 -14.06 8.47 -2.49
CA LEU A 18 -12.98 8.97 -1.64
C LEU A 18 -13.49 9.91 -0.55
N GLY A 19 -14.51 10.72 -0.85
CA GLY A 19 -15.15 11.59 0.12
C GLY A 19 -15.84 10.81 1.24
N SER A 20 -16.56 9.74 0.90
CA SER A 20 -17.20 8.85 1.88
C SER A 20 -16.16 8.15 2.76
N ALA A 21 -15.14 7.54 2.16
CA ALA A 21 -14.05 6.90 2.91
C ALA A 21 -13.34 7.88 3.85
N ALA A 22 -13.05 9.10 3.39
CA ALA A 22 -12.42 10.13 4.22
C ALA A 22 -13.27 10.50 5.44
N ARG A 23 -14.60 10.56 5.28
CA ARG A 23 -15.53 10.84 6.39
C ARG A 23 -15.60 9.68 7.37
N GLU A 24 -15.66 8.45 6.89
CA GLU A 24 -15.63 7.23 7.71
C GLU A 24 -14.35 7.15 8.55
N ASP A 25 -13.21 7.49 7.94
CA ASP A 25 -11.89 7.52 8.58
C ASP A 25 -11.67 8.77 9.47
N GLY A 26 -12.58 9.75 9.44
CA GLY A 26 -12.44 11.01 10.19
C GLY A 26 -11.28 11.89 9.72
N VAL A 27 -10.86 11.79 8.45
CA VAL A 27 -9.71 12.51 7.89
C VAL A 27 -10.10 13.41 6.71
N PRO A 28 -9.32 14.45 6.39
CA PRO A 28 -9.54 15.24 5.17
C PRO A 28 -9.32 14.41 3.90
N LEU A 29 -10.11 14.64 2.85
CA LEU A 29 -9.95 14.02 1.52
C LEU A 29 -8.52 14.11 0.99
N SER A 30 -7.87 15.25 1.16
CA SER A 30 -6.48 15.47 0.73
C SER A 30 -5.49 14.50 1.40
N ARG A 31 -5.76 14.03 2.63
CA ARG A 31 -4.92 13.04 3.31
C ARG A 31 -5.02 11.67 2.63
N LEU A 32 -6.23 11.23 2.26
CA LEU A 32 -6.39 9.98 1.51
C LEU A 32 -5.72 10.06 0.14
N VAL A 33 -5.92 11.17 -0.58
CA VAL A 33 -5.30 11.38 -1.90
C VAL A 33 -3.77 11.39 -1.79
N ALA A 34 -3.21 12.09 -0.79
CA ALA A 34 -1.77 12.11 -0.56
C ALA A 34 -1.23 10.72 -0.21
N SER A 35 -1.90 9.99 0.69
CA SER A 35 -1.50 8.63 1.09
C SER A 35 -1.52 7.65 -0.10
N ALA A 36 -2.54 7.73 -0.94
CA ALA A 36 -2.64 6.92 -2.15
C ALA A 36 -1.51 7.24 -3.14
N ALA A 37 -1.21 8.53 -3.34
CA ALA A 37 -0.11 8.98 -4.20
C ALA A 37 1.25 8.53 -3.67
N GLU A 38 1.52 8.69 -2.37
CA GLU A 38 2.75 8.22 -1.72
C GLU A 38 2.91 6.70 -1.85
N SER A 39 1.82 5.96 -1.64
CA SER A 39 1.79 4.51 -1.77
C SER A 39 2.09 4.07 -3.22
N GLU A 40 1.53 4.75 -4.22
CA GLU A 40 1.83 4.49 -5.63
C GLU A 40 3.30 4.80 -5.96
N LEU A 41 3.84 5.93 -5.50
CA LEU A 41 5.24 6.28 -5.72
C LEU A 41 6.17 5.26 -5.08
N ARG A 42 5.90 4.82 -3.86
CA ARG A 42 6.67 3.77 -3.19
C ARG A 42 6.62 2.46 -3.97
N ARG A 43 5.44 2.07 -4.47
CA ARG A 43 5.28 0.87 -5.31
C ARG A 43 6.05 0.98 -6.62
N ARG A 44 6.10 2.16 -7.26
CA ARG A 44 6.92 2.40 -8.47
C ARG A 44 8.40 2.22 -8.20
N VAL A 45 8.90 2.83 -7.12
CA VAL A 45 10.31 2.69 -6.72
C VAL A 45 10.62 1.24 -6.40
N GLY A 46 9.78 0.58 -5.60
CA GLY A 46 9.96 -0.83 -5.24
C GLY A 46 10.01 -1.75 -6.46
N ARG A 47 9.09 -1.57 -7.43
CA ARG A 47 9.12 -2.34 -8.69
C ARG A 47 10.42 -2.13 -9.47
N LYS A 48 10.93 -0.89 -9.50
CA LYS A 48 12.21 -0.60 -10.16
C LYS A 48 13.37 -1.30 -9.45
N VAL A 49 13.44 -1.22 -8.13
CA VAL A 49 14.49 -1.87 -7.33
C VAL A 49 14.49 -3.38 -7.54
N VAL A 50 13.32 -4.02 -7.54
CA VAL A 50 13.20 -5.46 -7.80
C VAL A 50 13.66 -5.80 -9.22
N ALA A 51 13.28 -4.99 -10.21
CA ALA A 51 13.71 -5.21 -11.60
C ALA A 51 15.23 -5.07 -11.77
N ASP A 52 15.83 -4.05 -11.16
CA ASP A 52 17.27 -3.82 -11.19
C ASP A 52 18.00 -5.02 -10.54
N TRP A 53 17.51 -5.52 -9.40
CA TRP A 53 18.06 -6.71 -8.75
C TRP A 53 17.97 -7.98 -9.61
N GLN A 54 16.81 -8.23 -10.25
CA GLN A 54 16.61 -9.39 -11.12
C GLN A 54 17.47 -9.34 -12.39
N ALA A 55 17.78 -8.14 -12.88
CA ALA A 55 18.71 -7.99 -14.01
C ALA A 55 20.12 -8.46 -13.65
N GLU A 56 20.52 -8.32 -12.38
CA GLU A 56 21.83 -8.74 -11.87
C GLU A 56 21.85 -10.21 -11.42
N HIS A 57 20.76 -10.72 -10.84
CA HIS A 57 20.74 -12.02 -10.15
C HIS A 57 19.87 -13.08 -10.82
N GLY A 58 19.12 -12.71 -11.86
CA GLY A 58 18.12 -13.56 -12.50
C GLY A 58 16.70 -13.31 -11.96
N ALA A 59 15.71 -13.69 -12.75
CA ALA A 59 14.31 -13.54 -12.37
C ALA A 59 13.92 -14.58 -11.30
N PHE A 60 13.06 -14.19 -10.35
CA PHE A 60 12.49 -15.12 -9.39
C PHE A 60 11.65 -16.18 -10.10
N THR A 61 11.83 -17.43 -9.70
CA THR A 61 11.00 -18.54 -10.15
C THR A 61 9.64 -18.52 -9.45
N LEU A 62 8.65 -19.21 -10.04
CA LEU A 62 7.32 -19.32 -9.44
C LEU A 62 7.36 -20.07 -8.10
N GLU A 63 8.26 -21.04 -7.95
CA GLU A 63 8.44 -21.82 -6.72
C GLU A 63 8.99 -20.94 -5.60
N GLU A 64 10.03 -20.14 -5.87
CA GLU A 64 10.58 -19.19 -4.90
C GLU A 64 9.54 -18.15 -4.47
N LEU A 65 8.76 -17.61 -5.42
CA LEU A 65 7.69 -16.68 -5.11
C LEU A 65 6.57 -17.33 -4.28
N ALA A 66 6.23 -18.59 -4.55
CA ALA A 66 5.24 -19.32 -3.78
C ALA A 66 5.72 -19.60 -2.35
N ALA A 67 6.97 -20.03 -2.18
CA ALA A 67 7.59 -20.24 -0.88
C ALA A 67 7.62 -18.94 -0.06
N ALA A 68 8.08 -17.84 -0.66
CA ALA A 68 8.11 -16.53 0.00
C ALA A 68 6.70 -16.05 0.41
N ARG A 69 5.67 -16.30 -0.42
CA ARG A 69 4.28 -15.97 -0.07
C ARG A 69 3.77 -16.81 1.10
N ALA A 70 4.11 -18.09 1.16
CA ALA A 70 3.74 -18.95 2.27
C ALA A 70 4.41 -18.50 3.58
N GLU A 71 5.69 -18.11 3.52
CA GLU A 71 6.43 -17.58 4.67
C GLU A 71 5.81 -16.26 5.18
N MET A 72 5.51 -15.31 4.28
CA MET A 72 4.83 -14.06 4.65
C MET A 72 3.46 -14.33 5.27
N ALA A 73 2.67 -15.23 4.69
CA ALA A 73 1.35 -15.56 5.23
C ALA A 73 1.42 -16.19 6.63
N ALA A 74 2.44 -17.00 6.90
CA ALA A 74 2.68 -17.58 8.22
C ALA A 74 3.08 -16.49 9.24
N ALA A 75 3.97 -15.57 8.85
CA ALA A 75 4.37 -14.45 9.69
C ALA A 75 3.21 -13.49 9.99
N ASP A 76 2.36 -13.22 8.98
CA ASP A 76 1.14 -12.43 9.15
C ASP A 76 0.19 -13.12 10.13
N ALA A 77 -0.05 -14.43 9.96
CA ALA A 77 -0.90 -15.19 10.86
C ALA A 77 -0.40 -15.14 12.32
N GLU A 78 0.92 -15.26 12.54
CA GLU A 78 1.53 -15.10 13.86
C GLU A 78 1.31 -13.68 14.41
N ALA A 79 1.56 -12.64 13.60
CA ALA A 79 1.39 -11.25 14.02
C ALA A 79 -0.06 -10.90 14.41
N PHE A 80 -1.05 -11.50 13.73
CA PHE A 80 -2.47 -11.30 14.03
C PHE A 80 -2.98 -12.20 15.18
N ASP A 81 -2.37 -13.36 15.41
CA ASP A 81 -2.73 -14.28 16.53
C ASP A 81 -2.23 -13.75 17.89
N VAL A 82 -1.11 -13.02 17.92
CA VAL A 82 -0.58 -12.38 19.15
C VAL A 82 -1.47 -11.23 19.65
N SER A 83 -2.51 -10.84 18.91
CA SER A 83 -3.44 -9.76 19.25
C SER A 83 -4.80 -10.21 19.84
N GLY A 84 -4.84 -11.20 20.74
CA GLY A 84 -6.07 -11.55 21.49
C GLY A 84 -5.84 -12.00 22.95
N PRO A 85 -6.76 -11.74 23.92
CA PRO A 85 -7.69 -10.61 24.08
C PRO A 85 -7.17 -9.60 25.13
N ALA A 86 -7.13 -8.31 24.78
CA ALA A 86 -7.18 -7.25 25.78
C ALA A 86 -8.65 -6.95 26.10
N ALA A 87 -9.24 -7.73 27.00
CA ALA A 87 -10.54 -7.46 27.58
C ALA A 87 -10.67 -8.07 28.99
N ALA A 88 -10.46 -7.22 30.00
CA ALA A 88 -11.23 -7.17 31.26
C ALA A 88 -10.91 -5.85 31.98
#